data_AF-R9AJ36-F1
#
_entry.id   AF-R9AJ36-F1
#
_cell.length_a   1.000
_cell.length_b   1.000
_cell.length_c   1.000
_cell.angle_alpha   90.00
_cell.angle_beta   90.00
_cell.angle_gamma   90.00
#
_symmetry.space_group_name_H-M   'P 1'
#
loop_
_entity.id
_entity.type
_entity.pdbx_description
1 polymer ?
#
loop_
_entity_poly.entity_id
_entity_poly.type
_entity_poly.pdbx_seq_one_letter_code
_entity_poly.pdbx_strand_id
1 'polypeptide(L)' 'MSDLNLDFLDQTLDNNEKKNKKIKKIRIGYKLYDKFRGDPKFADEVANSALDPDKRCYRGIKIKITHDDYELTFIADD' A
#
# COMPACT_ATOMS: atom_id res chain seq x y z
N MET A 1 -20.27 -4.20 -2.48
CA MET A 1 -19.36 -4.81 -1.49
C MET A 1 -18.08 -4.02 -1.59
N SER A 2 -17.51 -3.59 -0.46
CA SER A 2 -16.41 -2.61 -0.46
C SER A 2 -15.16 -3.19 -1.12
N ASP A 3 -14.99 -2.90 -2.41
CA ASP A 3 -13.82 -3.27 -3.18
C ASP A 3 -12.60 -2.49 -2.66
N LEU A 4 -11.98 -3.02 -1.61
CA LEU A 4 -10.59 -2.72 -1.27
C LEU A 4 -9.76 -3.16 -2.47
N ASN A 5 -9.60 -2.23 -3.41
CA ASN A 5 -8.88 -2.35 -4.66
C ASN A 5 -7.77 -1.29 -4.71
N LEU A 6 -6.85 -1.44 -5.64
CA LEU A 6 -5.72 -0.53 -5.81
C LEU A 6 -6.16 0.92 -5.94
N ASP A 7 -7.29 1.15 -6.60
CA ASP A 7 -7.87 2.47 -6.80
C ASP A 7 -8.16 3.17 -5.47
N PHE A 8 -8.68 2.43 -4.47
CA PHE A 8 -8.92 2.97 -3.14
C PHE A 8 -7.62 3.35 -2.41
N LEU A 9 -6.57 2.54 -2.58
CA LEU A 9 -5.23 2.84 -2.06
C LEU A 9 -4.72 4.14 -2.68
N ASP A 10 -4.78 4.25 -4.01
CA ASP A 10 -4.30 5.39 -4.78
C ASP A 10 -5.06 6.68 -4.43
N GLN A 11 -6.40 6.59 -4.36
CA GLN A 11 -7.28 7.68 -4.02
C GLN A 11 -7.09 8.13 -2.56
N THR A 12 -6.77 7.22 -1.65
CA THR A 12 -6.43 7.55 -0.27
C THR A 12 -5.10 8.27 -0.19
N LEU A 13 -4.08 7.81 -0.93
CA LEU A 13 -2.78 8.47 -0.99
C LEU A 13 -2.89 9.88 -1.55
N ASP A 14 -3.59 10.06 -2.66
CA ASP A 14 -3.84 11.36 -3.30
C ASP A 14 -4.58 12.32 -2.35
N ASN A 15 -5.61 11.84 -1.64
CA ASN A 15 -6.30 12.63 -0.62
C ASN A 15 -5.40 13.03 0.56
N ASN A 16 -4.48 12.15 0.98
CA ASN A 16 -3.54 12.47 2.06
C ASN A 16 -2.50 13.49 1.60
N GLU A 17 -1.96 13.35 0.38
CA GLU A 17 -1.04 14.31 -0.22
C GLU A 17 -1.69 15.70 -0.37
N LYS A 18 -2.93 15.75 -0.86
CA LYS A 18 -3.74 16.99 -0.91
C LYS A 18 -3.94 17.64 0.46
N LYS A 19 -4.06 16.82 1.51
CA LYS A 19 -4.17 17.28 2.90
C LYS A 19 -2.82 17.60 3.55
N ASN A 20 -1.73 17.58 2.78
CA ASN A 20 -0.35 17.72 3.27
C ASN A 20 0.05 16.67 4.33
N LYS A 21 -0.70 15.57 4.45
CA LYS A 21 -0.39 14.44 5.33
C LYS A 21 0.50 13.47 4.58
N LYS A 22 1.80 13.51 4.87
CA LYS A 22 2.74 12.52 4.33
C LYS A 22 2.52 11.18 5.03
N ILE A 23 1.99 10.21 4.27
CA ILE A 23 1.98 8.82 4.70
C ILE A 23 3.42 8.30 4.67
N LYS A 24 3.94 7.89 5.83
CA LYS A 24 5.27 7.25 5.92
C LYS A 24 5.20 5.75 5.65
N LYS A 25 4.10 5.12 6.05
CA LYS A 25 3.99 3.66 6.04
C LYS A 25 2.57 3.19 5.81
N ILE A 26 2.42 2.15 4.99
CA ILE A 26 1.15 1.49 4.73
C ILE A 26 1.23 0.08 5.32
N ARG A 27 0.28 -0.30 6.16
CA ARG A 27 0.09 -1.69 6.59
C ARG A 27 -0.96 -2.35 5.73
N ILE A 28 -0.63 -3.51 5.17
CA ILE A 28 -1.51 -4.28 4.29
C ILE A 28 -1.56 -5.70 4.82
N GLY A 29 -2.76 -6.24 5.05
CA GLY A 29 -2.95 -7.63 5.43
C GLY A 29 -2.47 -8.58 4.34
N TYR A 30 -2.01 -9.78 4.70
CA TYR A 30 -1.43 -10.75 3.77
C TYR A 30 -2.41 -11.13 2.64
N LYS A 31 -3.70 -11.36 2.92
CA LYS A 31 -4.68 -11.69 1.85
C LYS A 31 -4.97 -10.49 0.95
N LEU A 32 -5.08 -9.30 1.53
CA LEU A 32 -5.28 -8.09 0.74
C LEU A 32 -4.07 -7.77 -0.13
N TYR A 33 -2.86 -7.98 0.39
CA TYR A 33 -1.62 -7.84 -0.38
C TYR A 33 -1.59 -8.81 -1.56
N ASP A 34 -1.99 -10.07 -1.35
CA ASP A 34 -2.07 -11.05 -2.44
C ASP A 34 -3.08 -10.61 -3.52
N LYS A 35 -4.21 -10.04 -3.10
CA LYS A 35 -5.19 -9.42 -4.01
C LYS A 35 -4.59 -8.26 -4.81
N PHE A 36 -3.84 -7.36 -4.17
CA PHE A 36 -3.15 -6.25 -4.85
C PHE A 36 -2.00 -6.72 -5.74
N ARG A 37 -1.33 -7.83 -5.40
CA ARG A 37 -0.30 -8.45 -6.24
C ARG A 37 -0.89 -9.04 -7.52
N GLY A 38 -2.18 -9.36 -7.53
CA GLY A 38 -2.89 -9.70 -8.76
C GLY A 38 -2.97 -8.55 -9.77
N ASP A 39 -2.81 -7.31 -9.30
CA ASP A 39 -2.82 -6.11 -10.13
C ASP A 39 -1.42 -5.80 -10.68
N PRO A 40 -1.23 -5.78 -12.01
CA PRO A 40 0.10 -5.63 -12.61
C PRO A 40 0.75 -4.30 -12.25
N LYS A 41 -0.01 -3.21 -12.08
CA LYS A 41 0.53 -1.91 -11.69
C LYS A 41 1.22 -1.96 -10.33
N PHE A 42 0.54 -2.50 -9.32
CA PHE A 42 1.08 -2.59 -7.98
C PHE A 42 2.16 -3.64 -7.87
N ALA A 43 1.95 -4.80 -8.48
CA ALA A 43 2.95 -5.85 -8.53
C ALA A 43 4.25 -5.34 -9.15
N ASP A 44 4.17 -4.57 -10.25
CA ASP A 44 5.34 -4.00 -10.90
C ASP A 44 6.02 -2.93 -10.04
N GLU A 45 5.27 -1.98 -9.48
CA GLU A 45 5.84 -0.90 -8.66
C GLU A 45 6.46 -1.41 -7.36
N VAL A 46 5.78 -2.36 -6.71
CA VAL A 46 6.29 -3.05 -5.52
C VAL A 46 7.46 -3.95 -5.88
N ALA A 47 7.40 -4.74 -6.96
CA ALA A 47 8.50 -5.62 -7.35
C ALA A 47 9.76 -4.84 -7.74
N ASN A 48 9.62 -3.75 -8.48
CA ASN A 48 10.71 -2.83 -8.79
C ASN A 48 11.34 -2.24 -7.51
N SER A 49 10.53 -1.99 -6.49
CA SER A 49 11.00 -1.53 -5.17
C SER A 49 11.49 -2.67 -4.26
N ALA A 50 11.11 -3.93 -4.52
CA ALA A 50 11.31 -5.11 -3.69
C ALA A 50 12.61 -5.88 -3.98
N LEU A 51 13.57 -5.28 -4.69
CA LEU A 51 14.93 -5.83 -4.80
C LEU A 51 15.49 -6.23 -3.42
N ASP A 52 15.05 -5.54 -2.36
CA ASP A 52 15.03 -6.07 -0.99
C ASP A 52 13.57 -6.37 -0.54
N PRO A 53 13.24 -7.59 -0.10
CA PRO A 53 11.90 -7.93 0.37
C PRO A 53 11.42 -7.09 1.57
N ASP A 54 12.35 -6.49 2.33
CA ASP A 54 12.05 -5.57 3.44
C ASP A 54 11.86 -4.09 2.99
N LYS A 55 12.18 -3.76 1.74
CA LYS A 55 12.07 -2.40 1.17
C LYS A 55 10.95 -2.22 0.16
N ARG A 56 9.93 -3.10 0.18
CA ARG A 56 8.71 -2.93 -0.61
C ARG A 56 8.13 -1.54 -0.39
N CYS A 57 8.19 -0.72 -1.43
CA CYS A 57 7.64 0.62 -1.45
C CYS A 57 6.63 0.73 -2.59
N TYR A 58 5.55 1.46 -2.36
CA TYR A 58 4.60 1.86 -3.40
C TYR A 58 4.50 3.37 -3.35
N ARG A 59 4.72 4.03 -4.48
CA ARG A 59 4.83 5.49 -4.62
C ARG A 59 5.81 6.14 -3.64
N GLY A 60 6.90 5.44 -3.31
CA GLY A 60 7.89 5.90 -2.34
C GLY A 60 7.47 5.74 -0.87
N ILE A 61 6.35 5.07 -0.58
CA ILE A 61 5.85 4.82 0.77
C ILE A 61 6.11 3.37 1.15
N LYS A 62 6.68 3.14 2.35
CA LYS A 62 7.02 1.79 2.80
C LYS A 62 5.76 0.96 3.06
N ILE A 63 5.65 -0.19 2.42
CA ILE A 63 4.58 -1.17 2.67
C ILE A 63 5.07 -2.18 3.71
N LYS A 64 4.24 -2.44 4.72
CA LYS A 64 4.45 -3.51 5.69
C LYS A 64 3.29 -4.49 5.58
N ILE A 65 3.61 -5.74 5.30
CA ILE A 65 2.62 -6.80 5.32
C ILE A 65 2.38 -7.23 6.76
N THR A 66 1.12 -7.29 7.17
CA THR A 66 0.69 -7.79 8.48
C THR A 66 0.04 -9.16 8.34
N HIS A 67 -0.08 -9.89 9.46
CA HIS A 67 -0.70 -11.21 9.46
C HIS A 67 -2.22 -11.14 9.30
N ASP A 68 -2.81 -9.96 9.43
CA ASP A 68 -4.23 -9.74 9.19
C ASP A 68 -4.66 -10.13 7.78
N ASP A 69 -5.92 -10.56 7.64
CA ASP A 69 -6.46 -10.96 6.35
C ASP A 69 -6.62 -9.76 5.41
N TYR A 70 -7.38 -8.74 5.83
CA TYR A 70 -7.77 -7.61 4.97
C TYR A 70 -7.46 -6.23 5.55
N GLU A 71 -6.44 -6.14 6.41
CA GLU A 71 -6.03 -4.86 6.99
C GLU A 71 -5.52 -3.90 5.91
N LEU A 72 -5.98 -2.64 5.95
CA LEU A 72 -5.39 -1.55 5.18
C LEU A 72 -5.31 -0.31 6.07
N THR A 73 -4.11 -0.02 6.57
CA THR A 73 -3.90 1.10 7.50
C THR A 73 -2.80 2.01 6.97
N PHE A 74 -3.05 3.31 7.00
CA PHE A 74 -2.09 4.34 6.61
C PHE A 74 -1.55 5.02 7.85
N ILE A 75 -0.24 4.99 8.03
CA ILE A 75 0.47 5.68 9.11
C ILE A 75 1.08 6.94 8.52
N ALA A 76 0.50 8.09 8.89
CA ALA A 76 1.08 9.40 8.64
C ALA A 76 2.13 9.74 9.71
N ASP A 77 3.10 10.59 9.34
CA ASP A 77 3.93 11.30 10.32
C ASP A 77 3.08 12.45 10.88
N ASP A 78 2.87 12.47 12.20
CA ASP A 78 2.22 13.58 12.93
C ASP A 78 3.23 14.69 13.24
#